data_AF-A0A374AW33-F1
#
_entry.id   AF-A0A374AW33-F1
#
_cell.length_a   1.000
_cell.length_b   1.000
_cell.length_c   1.000
_cell.angle_alpha   90.00
_cell.angle_beta   90.00
_cell.angle_gamma   90.00
#
_symmetry.space_group_name_H-M   'P 1'
#
loop_
_entity.id
_entity.type
_entity.pdbx_description
1 polymer ?
#
loop_
_entity_poly.entity_id
_entity_poly.type
_entity_poly.pdbx_seq_one_letter_code
_entity_poly.pdbx_strand_id
1 'polypeptide(L)' 'MKGVLLAFLNVLLILFTVLVHKIIFRVLGLGYDSLVLYWGLFVLIFFIFDVILNSLFIKNA' A
#
# COMPACT_ATOMS: atom_id res chain seq x y z
N MET A 1 17.39 9.36 13.95
CA MET A 1 16.24 10.07 13.34
C MET A 1 15.77 9.46 12.02
N LYS A 2 16.64 8.83 11.20
CA LYS A 2 16.22 8.16 9.95
C LYS A 2 15.22 7.01 10.15
N GLY A 3 15.38 6.19 11.20
CA GLY A 3 14.48 5.05 11.48
C GLY A 3 13.04 5.44 11.88
N VAL A 4 12.88 6.53 12.65
CA VAL A 4 11.54 7.03 13.04
C VAL A 4 10.80 7.59 11.83
N LEU A 5 11.49 8.31 10.94
CA LEU A 5 10.92 8.81 9.70
C LEU A 5 10.50 7.66 8.77
N LEU A 6 11.31 6.61 8.67
CA LEU A 6 10.99 5.40 7.91
C LEU A 6 9.76 4.68 8.46
N ALA A 7 9.69 4.51 9.79
CA ALA A 7 8.52 3.93 10.44
C ALA A 7 7.25 4.75 10.17
N PHE A 8 7.36 6.08 10.25
CA PHE A 8 6.24 6.98 9.96
C PHE A 8 5.78 6.88 8.50
N LEU A 9 6.71 6.85 7.54
CA LEU A 9 6.40 6.67 6.12
C LEU A 9 5.74 5.33 5.83
N ASN A 10 6.17 4.25 6.48
CA ASN A 10 5.55 2.94 6.34
C ASN A 10 4.12 2.92 6.91
N VAL A 11 3.88 3.55 8.05
CA VAL A 11 2.51 3.68 8.60
C VAL A 11 1.63 4.47 7.64
N LEU A 12 2.14 5.57 7.10
CA LEU A 12 1.42 6.39 6.12
C LEU A 12 1.11 5.58 4.84
N LEU A 13 2.07 4.79 4.37
CA LEU A 13 1.95 3.92 3.20
C LEU A 13 0.86 2.87 3.38
N ILE A 14 0.82 2.22 4.55
CA ILE A 14 -0.23 1.24 4.87
C ILE A 14 -1.61 1.90 4.85
N LEU A 15 -1.76 3.05 5.51
CA LEU A 15 -3.04 3.79 5.52
C LEU A 15 -3.49 4.20 4.12
N PHE A 16 -2.56 4.68 3.29
CA PHE A 16 -2.84 5.04 1.91
C PHE A 16 -3.24 3.82 1.06
N THR A 17 -2.54 2.70 1.25
CA THR A 17 -2.86 1.43 0.58
C THR A 17 -4.27 0.96 0.92
N VAL A 18 -4.68 1.02 2.19
CA VAL A 18 -6.05 0.65 2.61
C VAL A 18 -7.10 1.51 1.90
N LEU A 19 -6.85 2.81 1.75
CA LEU A 19 -7.77 3.71 1.05
C LEU A 19 -7.89 3.35 -0.44
N VAL A 20 -6.76 3.19 -1.13
CA VAL A 20 -6.73 2.82 -2.56
C VAL A 20 -7.38 1.47 -2.79
N HIS A 21 -7.06 0.48 -1.96
CA HIS A 21 -7.66 -0.84 -2.00
C HIS A 21 -9.19 -0.78 -1.86
N LYS A 22 -9.71 0.01 -0.91
CA LYS A 22 -11.15 0.20 -0.71
C LYS A 22 -11.83 0.88 -1.91
N ILE A 23 -11.15 1.85 -2.53
CA ILE A 23 -11.64 2.52 -3.75
C ILE A 23 -11.71 1.52 -4.90
N ILE A 24 -10.67 0.71 -5.11
CA ILE A 24 -10.63 -0.31 -6.16
C ILE A 24 -11.76 -1.32 -6.00
N PHE A 25 -11.96 -1.86 -4.79
CA PHE A 25 -13.06 -2.79 -4.51
C PHE A 25 -14.43 -2.17 -4.81
N ARG A 26 -14.61 -0.89 -4.51
CA ARG A 26 -15.87 -0.19 -4.76
C ARG A 26 -16.11 0.13 -6.24
N VAL A 27 -15.07 0.51 -6.98
CA VAL A 27 -15.16 0.83 -8.41
C VAL A 27 -15.34 -0.43 -9.25
N LEU A 28 -14.63 -1.50 -8.91
CA LEU A 28 -14.69 -2.78 -9.63
C LEU A 28 -15.84 -3.68 -9.18
N GLY A 29 -16.59 -3.30 -8.14
CA GLY A 29 -17.69 -4.12 -7.60
C GLY A 29 -17.23 -5.48 -7.07
N LEU A 30 -15.99 -5.57 -6.59
CA LEU A 30 -15.42 -6.83 -6.10
C LEU A 30 -16.07 -7.22 -4.77
N GLY A 31 -16.47 -8.49 -4.67
CA GLY A 31 -16.96 -9.08 -3.43
C GLY A 31 -15.86 -9.27 -2.39
N TYR A 32 -16.19 -9.07 -1.12
CA TYR A 32 -15.27 -9.23 0.02
C TYR A 32 -15.16 -10.70 0.47
N ASP A 33 -15.85 -11.62 -0.20
CA ASP A 33 -16.03 -13.01 0.25
C ASP A 33 -14.77 -13.87 0.08
N SER A 34 -13.95 -13.55 -0.92
CA SER A 34 -12.68 -14.25 -1.15
C SER A 34 -11.56 -13.59 -0.38
N LEU A 35 -11.14 -14.25 0.70
CA LEU A 35 -10.02 -13.82 1.53
C LEU A 35 -8.73 -13.67 0.72
N VAL A 36 -8.49 -14.57 -0.24
CA VAL A 36 -7.31 -14.54 -1.12
C VAL A 36 -7.34 -13.33 -2.04
N LEU A 37 -8.50 -12.99 -2.62
CA LEU A 37 -8.60 -11.81 -3.49
C LEU A 37 -8.45 -10.52 -2.69
N TYR A 38 -9.07 -10.44 -1.51
CA TYR A 38 -9.00 -9.26 -0.65
C TYR A 38 -7.59 -8.99 -0.14
N TRP A 39 -6.94 -9.99 0.47
CA TRP A 39 -5.57 -9.82 0.96
C TRP A 39 -4.55 -9.77 -0.17
N GLY A 40 -4.76 -10.54 -1.24
CA GLY A 40 -3.88 -10.55 -2.41
C GLY A 40 -3.81 -9.19 -3.09
N LEU A 41 -4.96 -8.55 -3.36
CA LEU A 41 -5.00 -7.21 -3.93
C LEU A 41 -4.37 -6.18 -2.99
N PHE A 42 -4.65 -6.27 -1.69
CA PHE A 42 -4.02 -5.40 -0.71
C PHE A 42 -2.49 -5.48 -0.73
N VAL A 43 -1.93 -6.69 -0.67
CA VAL A 43 -0.47 -6.92 -0.71
C VAL A 43 0.12 -6.46 -2.04
N LEU A 44 -0.58 -6.69 -3.15
CA LEU A 44 -0.11 -6.31 -4.48
C LEU A 44 -0.04 -4.79 -4.65
N ILE A 45 -1.06 -4.05 -4.20
CA ILE A 45 -1.07 -2.59 -4.20
C ILE A 45 0.01 -2.04 -3.25
N PHE A 46 0.12 -2.61 -2.05
CA PHE A 46 1.13 -2.22 -1.07
C PHE A 46 2.53 -2.34 -1.66
N PHE A 47 2.84 -3.48 -2.29
CA PHE A 47 4.14 -3.75 -2.89
C PHE A 47 4.47 -2.76 -4.00
N ILE A 48 3.51 -2.43 -4.88
CA ILE A 48 3.72 -1.43 -5.94
C ILE A 48 4.07 -0.07 -5.33
N PHE A 49 3.32 0.37 -4.31
CA PHE A 49 3.60 1.66 -3.67
C PHE A 49 4.92 1.65 -2.89
N ASP A 50 5.27 0.54 -2.25
CA ASP A 50 6.55 0.38 -1.56
C ASP A 50 7.71 0.52 -2.55
N VAL A 51 7.66 -0.18 -3.69
CA VAL A 51 8.68 -0.05 -4.76
C VAL A 51 8.79 1.38 -5.28
N ILE A 52 7.66 2.07 -5.48
CA ILE A 52 7.66 3.48 -5.94
C ILE A 52 8.29 4.39 -4.88
N LEU A 53 7.88 4.29 -3.62
CA LEU A 53 8.45 5.07 -2.52
C LEU A 53 9.95 4.80 -2.37
N ASN A 54 10.37 3.54 -2.45
CA ASN A 54 11.77 3.17 -2.37
C ASN A 54 12.57 3.79 -3.52
N SER A 55 12.05 3.73 -4.75
CA SER A 55 12.68 4.36 -5.92
C SER A 55 12.80 5.89 -5.78
N LEU A 56 11.81 6.56 -5.20
CA LEU A 56 11.81 8.02 -4.99
C LEU A 56 12.72 8.47 -3.84
N PHE A 57 12.78 7.71 -2.75
CA PHE A 57 13.51 8.11 -1.54
C PHE A 57 14.93 7.54 -1.44
N ILE A 58 15.21 6.30 -1.88
CA ILE A 58 16.57 5.73 -1.85
C ILE A 58 17.47 6.37 -2.91
N LYS A 59 16.92 6.83 -4.03
CA LYS A 59 17.72 7.49 -5.08
C LYS A 59 18.23 8.88 -4.67
N ASN A 60 17.66 9.46 -3.60
CA ASN A 60 17.96 10.82 -3.12
C ASN A 60 18.58 10.84 -1.70
N ALA A 61 19.03 9.69 -1.17
CA ALA A 61 19.54 9.54 0.20
C ALA A 61 21.08 9.41 0.27
#